data_AF-A0A7X7XAX0-F1
#
_entry.id   AF-A0A7X7XAX0-F1
#
_cell.length_a   1.000
_cell.length_b   1.000
_cell.length_c   1.000
_cell.angle_alpha   90.00
_cell.angle_beta   90.00
_cell.angle_gamma   90.00
#
_symmetry.space_group_name_H-M   'P 1'
#
loop_
_entity.id
_entity.type
_entity.pdbx_description
1 polymer ?
#
loop_
_entity_poly.entity_id
_entity_poly.type
_entity_poly.pdbx_seq_one_letter_code
_entity_poly.pdbx_strand_id
1 'polypeptide(L)'
;MLKFLAGLMMYSLIFPKAYVVVIPRGINWIKHNFYDEIPESVKWAKGYQKFLLGLLFFIEVFIQSSWSAWVAYRILEFSMQAEAQKWLYFLLGALCGEAALGYIARKEEDVNLWVALRSIIPMGLLVQFVINPRFLDSLFGWLVRISFR
;
A
#
# COMPACT_ATOMS: atom_id res chain seq x y z
N MET A 1 -1.96 16.69 -18.04
CA MET A 1 -0.72 16.79 -17.23
C MET A 1 -0.93 17.48 -15.88
N LEU A 2 -1.28 18.77 -15.80
CA LEU A 2 -1.36 19.50 -14.51
C LEU A 2 -2.31 18.84 -13.48
N LYS A 3 -3.52 18.44 -13.89
CA LYS A 3 -4.50 17.75 -13.03
C LYS A 3 -3.96 16.41 -12.49
N PHE A 4 -3.23 15.66 -13.32
CA PHE A 4 -2.60 14.39 -12.94
C PHE A 4 -1.55 14.63 -11.86
N LEU A 5 -0.60 15.54 -12.13
CA LEU A 5 0.48 15.87 -11.20
C LEU A 5 -0.04 16.45 -9.89
N ALA A 6 -0.97 17.40 -9.93
CA ALA A 6 -1.53 18.02 -8.73
C ALA A 6 -2.22 17.00 -7.83
N GLY A 7 -3.06 16.13 -8.41
CA GLY A 7 -3.72 15.06 -7.65
C GLY A 7 -2.72 14.03 -7.13
N LEU A 8 -1.85 13.52 -7.99
CA LEU A 8 -0.90 12.48 -7.64
C LEU A 8 0.09 12.95 -6.57
N MET A 9 0.69 14.13 -6.74
CA MET A 9 1.60 14.69 -5.73
C MET A 9 0.91 14.97 -4.40
N MET A 10 -0.31 15.51 -4.43
CA MET A 10 -1.08 15.78 -3.21
C MET A 10 -1.28 14.49 -2.41
N TYR A 11 -1.77 13.43 -3.06
CA TYR A 11 -2.00 12.16 -2.38
C TYR A 11 -0.70 11.42 -2.04
N SER A 12 0.36 11.56 -2.84
CA SER A 12 1.70 11.01 -2.54
C SER A 12 2.37 11.68 -1.34
N LEU A 13 1.86 12.81 -0.86
CA LEU A 13 2.28 13.42 0.40
C LEU A 13 1.34 13.07 1.56
N ILE A 14 0.03 13.02 1.30
CA ILE A 14 -0.99 12.75 2.32
C ILE A 14 -0.96 11.29 2.74
N PHE A 15 -1.04 10.35 1.79
CA PHE A 15 -1.12 8.91 2.06
C PHE A 15 0.03 8.40 2.94
N PRO A 16 1.33 8.59 2.57
CA PRO A 16 2.40 8.01 3.36
C PRO A 16 2.54 8.65 4.75
N LYS A 17 2.24 9.95 4.90
CA LYS A 17 2.20 10.59 6.21
C LYS A 17 1.07 10.05 7.08
N ALA A 18 -0.14 9.95 6.52
CA ALA A 18 -1.28 9.38 7.23
C ALA A 18 -1.01 7.93 7.63
N TYR A 19 -0.42 7.13 6.73
CA TYR A 19 -0.04 5.76 7.00
C TYR A 19 0.89 5.66 8.20
N VAL A 20 2.02 6.40 8.18
CA VAL A 20 3.04 6.35 9.24
C VAL A 20 2.50 6.83 10.59
N VAL A 21 1.53 7.74 10.60
CA VAL A 21 0.92 8.22 11.86
C VAL A 21 -0.12 7.24 12.40
N VAL A 22 -0.96 6.67 11.53
CA VAL A 22 -2.16 5.93 11.94
C VAL A 22 -1.90 4.44 12.10
N ILE A 23 -1.25 3.81 11.10
CA ILE A 23 -1.17 2.35 11.01
C ILE A 23 -0.27 1.75 12.10
N PRO A 24 0.97 2.24 12.33
CA PRO A 24 1.81 1.72 13.43
C PRO A 24 1.16 1.86 14.80
N ARG A 25 0.46 2.98 15.06
CA ARG A 25 -0.26 3.19 16.33
C ARG A 25 -1.41 2.20 16.49
N GLY A 26 -2.19 1.98 15.44
CA GLY A 26 -3.26 0.98 15.45
C GLY A 26 -2.73 -0.43 15.71
N ILE A 27 -1.63 -0.80 15.06
CA ILE A 27 -0.98 -2.12 15.24
C ILE A 27 -0.47 -2.29 16.66
N ASN A 28 0.21 -1.29 17.21
CA ASN A 28 0.72 -1.36 18.58
C ASN A 28 -0.43 -1.45 19.58
N TRP A 29 -1.52 -0.72 19.35
CA TRP A 29 -2.73 -0.86 20.16
C TRP A 29 -3.32 -2.27 20.08
N ILE A 30 -3.44 -2.86 18.88
CA ILE A 30 -3.94 -4.23 18.72
C ILE A 30 -3.02 -5.23 19.42
N LYS A 31 -1.70 -5.11 19.27
CA LYS A 31 -0.74 -5.99 19.94
C LYS A 31 -0.86 -5.88 21.47
N HIS A 32 -0.95 -4.67 21.99
CA HIS A 32 -1.06 -4.47 23.44
C HIS A 32 -2.30 -5.14 24.03
N ASN A 33 -3.46 -5.02 23.37
CA ASN A 33 -4.73 -5.54 23.90
C ASN A 33 -4.99 -7.02 23.58
N PHE A 34 -4.42 -7.55 22.49
CA PHE A 34 -4.76 -8.89 22.00
C PHE A 34 -3.57 -9.84 21.90
N TYR A 35 -2.33 -9.36 21.97
CA TYR A 35 -1.12 -10.19 21.86
C TYR A 35 -0.43 -10.36 23.22
N ASP A 36 -0.21 -9.25 23.93
CA ASP A 36 0.61 -9.21 25.15
C ASP A 36 -0.10 -9.81 26.38
N GLU A 37 -1.44 -9.83 26.40
CA GLU A 37 -2.23 -10.30 27.54
C GLU A 37 -2.43 -11.82 27.60
N ILE A 38 -1.90 -12.59 26.63
CA ILE A 38 -2.17 -14.03 26.53
C ILE A 38 -1.12 -14.84 27.29
N PRO A 39 -1.49 -15.65 28.31
CA PRO A 39 -0.54 -16.47 29.07
C PRO A 39 0.17 -17.51 28.18
N GLU A 40 1.50 -17.58 28.28
CA GLU A 40 2.33 -18.54 27.51
C GLU A 40 2.00 -20.02 27.81
N SER A 41 1.36 -20.29 28.94
CA SER A 41 0.95 -21.64 29.37
C SER A 41 -0.20 -22.23 28.55
N VAL A 42 -0.90 -21.42 27.74
CA VAL A 42 -2.05 -21.85 26.94
C VAL A 42 -1.58 -22.39 25.58
N LYS A 43 -1.81 -23.68 25.30
CA LYS A 43 -1.38 -24.35 24.04
C LYS A 43 -1.88 -23.66 22.76
N TRP A 44 -3.09 -23.09 22.77
CA TRP A 44 -3.68 -22.40 21.61
C TRP A 44 -3.19 -20.96 21.44
N ALA A 45 -2.58 -20.36 22.47
CA ALA A 45 -2.09 -18.97 22.45
C ALA A 45 -1.11 -18.72 21.32
N LYS A 46 -0.13 -19.63 21.15
CA LYS A 46 0.89 -19.51 20.10
C LYS A 46 0.29 -19.54 18.70
N GLY A 47 -0.76 -20.32 18.48
CA GLY A 47 -1.47 -20.37 17.20
C GLY A 47 -2.22 -19.07 16.92
N TYR A 48 -2.97 -18.58 17.91
CA TYR A 48 -3.68 -17.32 17.84
C TYR A 48 -2.75 -16.12 17.60
N GLN A 49 -1.65 -16.02 18.34
CA GLN A 49 -0.65 -14.97 18.20
C GLN A 49 -0.04 -14.93 16.78
N LYS A 50 0.32 -16.10 16.23
CA LYS A 50 0.80 -16.21 14.84
C LYS A 50 -0.27 -15.79 13.83
N PHE A 51 -1.51 -16.22 14.04
CA PHE A 51 -2.64 -15.83 13.20
C PHE A 51 -2.84 -14.30 13.21
N LEU A 52 -2.84 -13.69 14.39
CA LEU A 52 -2.99 -12.23 14.55
C LEU A 52 -1.86 -11.47 13.84
N LEU A 53 -0.60 -11.88 14.03
CA LEU A 53 0.53 -11.27 13.34
C LEU A 53 0.41 -11.40 11.82
N GLY A 54 0.01 -12.57 11.33
CA GLY A 54 -0.25 -12.79 9.91
C GLY A 54 -1.37 -11.89 9.38
N LEU A 55 -2.48 -11.77 10.12
CA LEU A 55 -3.60 -10.92 9.76
C LEU A 55 -3.19 -9.45 9.69
N LEU A 56 -2.44 -8.95 10.68
CA LEU A 56 -1.92 -7.58 10.68
C LEU A 56 -1.01 -7.34 9.47
N PHE A 57 -0.09 -8.26 9.19
CA PHE A 57 0.76 -8.19 8.00
C PHE A 57 -0.07 -8.09 6.71
N PHE A 58 -1.10 -8.93 6.55
CA PHE A 58 -1.99 -8.89 5.39
C PHE A 58 -2.74 -7.57 5.26
N ILE A 59 -3.24 -7.03 6.37
CA ILE A 59 -3.93 -5.73 6.39
C ILE A 59 -2.99 -4.63 5.92
N GLU A 60 -1.76 -4.60 6.41
CA GLU A 60 -0.79 -3.58 6.04
C GLU A 60 -0.38 -3.67 4.57
N VAL A 61 -0.07 -4.87 4.09
CA VAL A 61 0.23 -5.12 2.68
C VAL A 61 -0.97 -4.70 1.82
N PHE A 62 -2.19 -5.01 2.25
CA PHE A 62 -3.40 -4.63 1.52
C PHE A 62 -3.60 -3.12 1.45
N ILE A 63 -3.37 -2.39 2.55
CA ILE A 63 -3.47 -0.91 2.57
C ILE A 63 -2.43 -0.30 1.63
N GLN A 64 -1.18 -0.72 1.71
CA GLN A 64 -0.12 -0.22 0.83
C GLN A 64 -0.36 -0.63 -0.63
N SER A 65 -0.86 -1.83 -0.89
CA SER A 65 -1.19 -2.29 -2.25
C SER A 65 -2.41 -1.57 -2.84
N SER A 66 -3.34 -1.12 -2.00
CA SER A 66 -4.46 -0.27 -2.42
C SER A 66 -3.96 1.10 -2.91
N TRP A 67 -2.90 1.63 -2.28
CA TRP A 67 -2.21 2.81 -2.79
C TRP A 67 -1.56 2.55 -4.15
N SER A 68 -0.81 1.45 -4.29
CA SER A 68 -0.23 1.06 -5.58
C SER A 68 -1.29 0.91 -6.68
N ALA A 69 -2.42 0.29 -6.35
CA ALA A 69 -3.56 0.16 -7.26
C ALA A 69 -4.13 1.53 -7.67
N TRP A 70 -4.34 2.43 -6.72
CA TRP A 70 -4.83 3.77 -7.00
C TRP A 70 -3.88 4.53 -7.92
N VAL A 71 -2.56 4.51 -7.66
CA VAL A 71 -1.56 5.13 -8.53
C VAL A 71 -1.61 4.52 -9.94
N ALA A 72 -1.68 3.19 -10.06
CA ALA A 72 -1.78 2.51 -11.35
C ALA A 72 -3.02 2.94 -12.14
N TYR A 73 -4.19 3.05 -11.50
CA TYR A 73 -5.39 3.57 -12.16
C TYR A 73 -5.19 4.98 -12.71
N ARG A 74 -4.57 5.89 -11.93
CA ARG A 74 -4.29 7.25 -12.40
C ARG A 74 -3.30 7.28 -13.56
N ILE A 75 -2.28 6.42 -13.55
CA ILE A 75 -1.35 6.28 -14.68
C ILE A 75 -2.12 5.86 -15.94
N LEU A 76 -2.92 4.80 -15.84
CA LEU A 76 -3.65 4.25 -16.99
C LEU A 76 -4.70 5.23 -17.51
N GLU A 77 -5.50 5.84 -16.63
CA GLU A 77 -6.53 6.82 -16.97
C GLU A 77 -5.96 7.99 -17.79
N PHE A 78 -4.89 8.63 -17.30
CA PHE A 78 -4.33 9.81 -17.96
C PHE A 78 -3.44 9.47 -19.16
N SER A 79 -2.75 8.32 -19.14
CA SER A 79 -1.95 7.89 -20.29
C SER A 79 -2.82 7.47 -21.48
N MET A 80 -4.01 6.90 -21.25
CA MET A 80 -4.96 6.57 -22.31
C MET A 80 -5.57 7.81 -22.97
N GLN A 81 -5.79 8.88 -22.21
CA GLN A 81 -6.32 10.16 -22.71
C GLN A 81 -5.25 11.03 -23.42
N ALA A 82 -3.97 10.70 -23.30
CA ALA A 82 -2.88 11.51 -23.85
C ALA A 82 -2.56 11.13 -25.30
N GLU A 83 -2.65 12.09 -26.22
CA GLU A 83 -2.28 11.90 -27.64
C GLU A 83 -0.76 11.77 -27.82
N ALA A 84 0.03 12.49 -27.01
CA ALA A 84 1.49 12.45 -27.01
C ALA A 84 2.04 12.30 -25.59
N GLN A 85 3.31 11.87 -25.48
CA GLN A 85 4.06 11.79 -24.20
C GLN A 85 3.43 10.85 -23.14
N LYS A 86 2.78 9.76 -23.57
CA LYS A 86 2.19 8.75 -22.66
C LYS A 86 3.18 8.26 -21.60
N TRP A 87 4.42 8.00 -22.00
CA TRP A 87 5.51 7.54 -21.15
C TRP A 87 5.78 8.44 -19.93
N LEU A 88 5.50 9.74 -20.03
CA LEU A 88 5.69 10.69 -18.94
C LEU A 88 4.77 10.38 -17.76
N TYR A 89 3.52 9.96 -18.03
CA TYR A 89 2.57 9.56 -16.99
C TYR A 89 3.01 8.30 -16.27
N PHE A 90 3.59 7.34 -16.98
CA PHE A 90 4.16 6.14 -16.38
C PHE A 90 5.35 6.47 -15.48
N LEU A 91 6.29 7.30 -15.96
CA LEU A 91 7.48 7.69 -15.21
C LEU A 91 7.11 8.49 -13.94
N LEU A 92 6.32 9.55 -14.08
CA LEU A 92 5.91 10.40 -12.97
C LEU A 92 5.02 9.64 -11.98
N GLY A 93 4.12 8.80 -12.52
CA GLY A 93 3.31 7.86 -11.78
C GLY A 93 4.12 6.96 -10.87
N ALA A 94 5.07 6.23 -11.46
CA ALA A 94 5.97 5.33 -10.75
C ALA A 94 6.79 6.08 -9.70
N LEU A 95 7.40 7.22 -10.05
CA LEU A 95 8.18 8.01 -9.10
C LEU A 95 7.35 8.43 -7.88
N CYS A 96 6.14 8.93 -8.08
CA CYS A 96 5.27 9.37 -6.98
C CYS A 96 4.71 8.21 -6.17
N GLY A 97 4.42 7.07 -6.79
CA GLY A 97 3.96 5.87 -6.11
C GLY A 97 5.05 5.23 -5.25
N GLU A 98 6.21 5.00 -5.86
CA GLU A 98 7.38 4.40 -5.21
C GLU A 98 7.99 5.32 -4.16
N ALA A 99 8.04 6.63 -4.38
CA ALA A 99 8.54 7.57 -3.36
C ALA A 99 7.68 7.56 -2.09
N ALA A 100 6.35 7.43 -2.23
CA ALA A 100 5.45 7.32 -1.09
C ALA A 100 5.69 6.01 -0.31
N LEU A 101 5.81 4.88 -1.00
CA LEU A 101 6.10 3.59 -0.38
C LEU A 101 7.51 3.57 0.25
N GLY A 102 8.50 4.14 -0.43
CA GLY A 102 9.86 4.27 0.07
C GLY A 102 9.96 5.19 1.29
N TYR A 103 9.11 6.21 1.38
CA TYR A 103 8.98 7.01 2.61
C TYR A 103 8.46 6.17 3.77
N ILE A 104 7.42 5.35 3.56
CA ILE A 104 6.88 4.45 4.59
C ILE A 104 7.96 3.49 5.06
N ALA A 105 8.64 2.80 4.13
CA ALA A 105 9.69 1.84 4.42
C ALA A 105 10.84 2.46 5.25
N ARG A 106 11.22 3.72 4.99
CA ARG A 106 12.25 4.45 5.76
C ARG A 106 11.87 4.77 7.20
N LYS A 107 10.58 4.67 7.56
CA LYS A 107 10.07 4.94 8.90
C LYS A 107 9.87 3.68 9.74
N GLU A 108 10.24 2.53 9.21
CA GLU A 108 10.18 1.25 9.91
C GLU A 108 11.44 1.10 10.76
N GLU A 109 11.27 0.92 12.08
CA GLU A 109 12.38 0.91 13.05
C GLU A 109 13.12 -0.43 13.09
N ASP A 110 12.43 -1.54 12.81
CA ASP A 110 12.99 -2.90 12.87
C ASP A 110 13.07 -3.54 11.49
N VAL A 111 14.29 -3.78 10.99
CA VAL A 111 14.49 -4.48 9.71
C VAL A 111 14.47 -5.98 9.93
N ASN A 112 13.35 -6.62 9.59
CA ASN A 112 13.24 -8.08 9.51
C ASN A 112 12.56 -8.50 8.18
N LEU A 113 12.56 -9.80 7.87
CA LEU A 113 12.02 -10.31 6.61
C LEU A 113 10.55 -9.91 6.39
N TRP A 114 9.72 -9.93 7.44
CA TRP A 114 8.30 -9.54 7.33
C TRP A 114 8.14 -8.07 7.02
N VAL A 115 8.95 -7.22 7.65
CA VAL A 115 8.99 -5.78 7.40
C VAL A 115 9.45 -5.51 5.96
N ALA A 116 10.50 -6.19 5.50
CA ALA A 116 10.96 -6.10 4.12
C ALA A 116 9.88 -6.55 3.10
N LEU A 117 9.20 -7.68 3.34
CA LEU A 117 8.14 -8.18 2.48
C LEU A 117 6.95 -7.21 2.42
N ARG A 118 6.58 -6.62 3.56
CA ARG A 118 5.49 -5.65 3.66
C ARG A 118 5.73 -4.41 2.79
N SER A 119 7.00 -4.03 2.60
CA SER A 119 7.40 -2.92 1.75
C SER A 119 7.61 -3.33 0.28
N ILE A 120 8.22 -4.49 0.01
CA ILE A 120 8.54 -4.94 -1.36
C ILE A 120 7.29 -5.35 -2.16
N ILE A 121 6.31 -6.01 -1.50
CA ILE A 121 5.12 -6.51 -2.19
C ILE A 121 4.31 -5.36 -2.82
N PRO A 122 3.95 -4.28 -2.10
CA PRO A 122 3.23 -3.15 -2.69
C PRO A 122 3.98 -2.45 -3.82
N MET A 123 5.30 -2.30 -3.70
CA MET A 123 6.15 -1.72 -4.74
C MET A 123 6.13 -2.58 -6.01
N GLY A 124 6.38 -3.88 -5.88
CA GLY A 124 6.29 -4.81 -7.01
C GLY A 124 4.89 -4.87 -7.64
N LEU A 125 3.83 -4.77 -6.82
CA LEU A 125 2.46 -4.73 -7.30
C LEU A 125 2.14 -3.48 -8.12
N LEU A 126 2.71 -2.31 -7.81
CA LEU A 126 2.54 -1.11 -8.63
C LEU A 126 2.98 -1.37 -10.07
N VAL A 127 4.19 -1.91 -10.24
CA VAL A 127 4.73 -2.28 -11.56
C VAL A 127 3.83 -3.32 -12.24
N GLN A 128 3.43 -4.36 -11.50
CA GLN A 128 2.59 -5.42 -12.05
C GLN A 128 1.21 -4.92 -12.50
N PHE A 129 0.60 -4.00 -11.76
CA PHE A 129 -0.71 -3.42 -12.11
C PHE A 129 -0.64 -2.57 -13.38
N VAL A 130 0.46 -1.86 -13.57
CA VAL A 130 0.69 -1.04 -14.75
C VAL A 130 0.96 -1.90 -15.99
N ILE A 131 1.73 -2.99 -15.85
CA ILE A 131 2.04 -3.93 -16.95
C ILE A 131 0.83 -4.82 -17.30
N ASN A 132 0.07 -5.26 -16.29
CA ASN A 132 -1.09 -6.12 -16.45
C ASN A 132 -2.34 -5.51 -15.79
N PRO A 133 -3.04 -4.60 -16.50
CA PRO A 133 -4.25 -3.95 -15.97
C PRO A 133 -5.39 -4.93 -15.61
N ARG A 134 -5.45 -6.10 -16.26
CA ARG A 134 -6.46 -7.12 -15.92
C ARG A 134 -6.29 -7.65 -14.50
N PHE A 135 -5.04 -7.75 -14.04
CA PHE A 135 -4.74 -8.17 -12.68
C PHE A 135 -5.13 -7.10 -11.65
N LEU A 136 -4.90 -5.83 -11.99
CA LEU A 136 -5.37 -4.68 -11.21
C LEU A 136 -6.89 -4.71 -11.06
N ASP A 137 -7.65 -4.86 -12.16
CA ASP A 137 -9.11 -4.90 -12.12
C ASP A 137 -9.65 -6.10 -11.33
N SER A 138 -8.97 -7.25 -11.43
CA SER A 138 -9.40 -8.47 -10.72
C SER A 138 -9.31 -8.34 -9.20
N LEU A 139 -8.26 -7.68 -8.69
CA LEU A 139 -8.02 -7.53 -7.25
C LEU A 139 -8.63 -6.25 -6.68
N PHE A 140 -8.60 -5.17 -7.46
CA PHE A 140 -8.88 -3.82 -7.00
C PHE A 140 -9.91 -3.08 -7.88
N GLY A 141 -10.62 -3.76 -8.78
CA GLY A 141 -11.69 -3.13 -9.59
C GLY A 141 -12.81 -2.51 -8.77
N TRP A 142 -12.98 -2.95 -7.51
CA TRP A 142 -13.89 -2.34 -6.56
C TRP A 142 -13.42 -0.94 -6.09
N LEU A 143 -12.11 -0.66 -6.06
CA LEU A 143 -11.61 0.66 -5.68
C LEU A 143 -12.07 1.74 -6.68
N VAL A 144 -12.07 1.44 -7.97
CA VAL A 144 -12.55 2.37 -9.02
C VAL A 144 -14.02 2.73 -8.79
N ARG A 145 -14.84 1.75 -8.42
CA ARG A 145 -16.27 1.97 -8.19
C ARG A 145 -16.57 2.91 -7.01
N ILE A 146 -15.64 3.02 -6.05
CA ILE A 146 -15.79 3.86 -4.85
C ILE A 146 -15.13 5.23 -5.04
N SER A 147 -14.02 5.29 -5.81
CA SER A 147 -13.21 6.51 -5.96
C SER A 147 -13.63 7.45 -7.09
N PHE A 148 -14.51 6.98 -7.99
CA PHE A 148 -14.99 7.75 -9.15
C PHE A 148 -16.52 7.98 -9.18
N ARG A 149 -17.21 7.83 -8.04
CA ARG A 149 -18.56 8.38 -7.81
C ARG A 149 -18.45 9.72 -7.14
#